data_AF-A0A0A9DLM3-F1
#
_entry.id   AF-A0A0A9DLM3-F1
#
_cell.length_a   1.000
_cell.length_b   1.000
_cell.length_c   1.000
_cell.angle_alpha   90.00
_cell.angle_beta   90.00
_cell.angle_gamma   90.00
#
_symmetry.space_group_name_H-M   'P 1'
#
loop_
_entity.id
_entity.type
_entity.pdbx_description
1 polymer ?
#
loop_
_entity_poly.entity_id
_entity_poly.type
_entity_poly.pdbx_seq_one_letter_code
_entity_poly.pdbx_strand_id
1 'polypeptide(L)'
;MAASAAAIRSPLLWLFALAAALFFASGYLLLDSAAAPPARHPHEGLRLGGSRRLVGKCDPAETLLRVFMYDLPPEFHFGLLDWTPGAGAGGGVWPDVRDGAPEYPSGLNLQHSIEYWLTLDLLASEQGAPTPCAAERVRDAAAADVVFVPFFASLSFNHHSRVVPPARGSEDRVLQRRLLQYLAARPEWRRTGGRDHVVLAHHPNGMLDARYRLWPCVFVLCDFGRYPPSVANLDKDVIAPYRHVVGNFANDTAGYDDRQTLLYFQGAIYRKDASTLLLTHPN
;
A
#
# COMPACT_ATOMS: atom_id res chain seq x y z
N MET A 1 -36.98 -56.94 45.68
CA MET A 1 -35.60 -56.98 45.13
C MET A 1 -35.37 -55.67 44.39
N ALA A 2 -34.43 -54.85 44.84
CA ALA A 2 -34.19 -53.51 44.32
C ALA A 2 -33.37 -53.57 43.02
N ALA A 3 -33.82 -52.85 41.98
CA ALA A 3 -33.08 -52.67 40.74
C ALA A 3 -32.19 -51.42 40.85
N SER A 4 -30.89 -51.60 40.60
CA SER A 4 -29.88 -50.53 40.57
C SER A 4 -30.02 -49.71 39.29
N ALA A 5 -30.21 -48.39 39.40
CA ALA A 5 -30.22 -47.47 38.28
C ALA A 5 -28.78 -47.02 37.97
N ALA A 6 -28.25 -47.45 36.83
CA ALA A 6 -26.96 -46.96 36.32
C ALA A 6 -27.12 -45.52 35.81
N ALA A 7 -26.38 -44.59 36.40
CA ALA A 7 -26.36 -43.18 35.99
C ALA A 7 -25.68 -43.03 34.62
N ILE A 8 -26.46 -42.67 33.60
CA ILE A 8 -25.99 -42.34 32.25
C ILE A 8 -25.28 -40.97 32.33
N ARG A 9 -23.95 -40.96 32.24
CA ARG A 9 -23.16 -39.72 32.19
C ARG A 9 -23.39 -39.01 30.85
N SER A 10 -23.82 -37.75 30.91
CA SER A 10 -24.15 -36.94 29.73
C SER A 10 -22.92 -36.71 28.84
N PRO A 11 -22.97 -37.04 27.54
CA PRO A 11 -21.86 -36.87 26.61
C PRO A 11 -21.49 -35.39 26.35
N LEU A 12 -22.36 -34.44 26.72
CA LEU A 12 -22.10 -33.01 26.59
C LEU A 12 -20.96 -32.50 27.48
N LEU A 13 -20.77 -33.07 28.66
CA LEU A 13 -19.70 -32.66 29.57
C LEU A 13 -18.31 -32.98 29.01
N TRP A 14 -18.18 -34.08 28.28
CA TRP A 14 -16.94 -34.47 27.63
C TRP A 14 -16.59 -33.57 26.44
N LEU A 15 -17.60 -33.16 25.67
CA LEU A 15 -17.42 -32.20 24.57
C LEU A 15 -16.97 -30.83 25.07
N PHE A 16 -17.54 -30.34 26.18
CA PHE A 16 -17.10 -29.10 26.81
C PHE A 16 -15.67 -29.17 27.34
N ALA A 17 -15.29 -30.29 27.98
CA ALA A 17 -13.94 -30.49 28.47
C ALA A 17 -12.91 -30.54 27.33
N LEU A 18 -13.24 -31.19 26.21
CA LEU A 18 -12.38 -31.26 25.02
C LEU A 18 -12.21 -29.88 24.36
N ALA A 19 -13.29 -29.12 24.20
CA ALA A 19 -13.25 -27.77 23.62
C ALA A 19 -12.43 -26.80 24.49
N ALA A 20 -12.55 -26.88 25.81
CA ALA A 20 -11.75 -26.09 26.74
C ALA A 20 -10.26 -26.45 26.64
N ALA A 21 -9.93 -27.75 26.61
CA ALA A 21 -8.54 -28.20 26.47
C ALA A 21 -7.89 -27.72 25.16
N LEU A 22 -8.63 -27.76 24.04
CA LEU A 22 -8.14 -27.25 22.74
C LEU A 22 -7.96 -25.73 22.74
N PHE A 23 -8.86 -24.99 23.40
CA PHE A 23 -8.74 -23.54 23.54
C PHE A 23 -7.47 -23.16 24.32
N PHE A 24 -7.21 -23.80 25.46
CA PHE A 24 -6.01 -23.52 26.26
C PHE A 24 -4.72 -23.99 25.57
N ALA A 25 -4.74 -25.12 24.85
CA ALA A 25 -3.59 -25.57 24.06
C ALA A 25 -3.27 -24.61 22.90
N SER A 26 -4.29 -24.06 22.24
CA SER A 26 -4.10 -23.07 21.16
C SER A 26 -3.55 -21.73 21.67
N GLY A 27 -3.97 -21.31 22.87
CA GLY A 27 -3.43 -20.12 23.53
C GLY A 27 -1.96 -20.27 23.90
N TYR A 28 -1.56 -21.46 24.36
CA TYR A 28 -0.17 -21.76 24.70
C TYR A 28 0.76 -21.74 23.48
N LEU A 29 0.31 -22.29 22.34
CA LEU A 29 1.08 -22.30 21.09
C LEU A 29 1.20 -20.91 20.44
N LEU A 30 0.25 -20.01 20.68
CA LEU A 30 0.27 -18.64 20.14
C LEU A 30 1.09 -17.67 21.02
N LEU A 31 1.15 -17.91 22.34
CA LEU A 31 1.91 -17.06 23.28
C LEU A 31 3.41 -17.35 23.28
N ASP A 32 3.83 -18.57 22.92
CA ASP A 32 5.26 -18.95 22.88
C ASP A 32 5.99 -18.47 21.59
N SER A 33 5.23 -18.02 20.59
CA SER A 33 5.79 -17.57 19.30
C SER A 33 6.05 -16.05 19.23
N ALA A 34 5.80 -15.31 20.30
CA ALA A 34 5.88 -13.85 20.33
C ALA A 34 6.94 -13.36 21.32
N ALA A 35 8.23 -13.56 21.02
CA ALA A 35 9.31 -12.80 21.67
C ALA A 35 10.61 -12.79 20.85
N ALA A 36 10.81 -11.73 20.06
CA ALA A 36 12.08 -11.00 20.00
C ALA A 36 11.86 -9.64 19.31
N PRO A 37 12.19 -8.50 19.95
CA PRO A 37 12.17 -7.21 19.28
C PRO A 37 13.37 -7.10 18.32
N PRO A 38 13.20 -6.64 17.07
CA PRO A 38 14.33 -6.40 16.19
C PRO A 38 15.15 -5.19 16.69
N ALA A 39 16.47 -5.36 16.71
CA ALA A 39 17.42 -4.30 17.02
C ALA A 39 17.28 -3.13 16.04
N ARG A 40 17.25 -1.90 16.57
CA ARG A 40 17.20 -0.66 15.79
C ARG A 40 18.57 -0.42 15.16
N HIS A 41 18.66 -0.52 13.84
CA HIS A 41 19.78 0.04 13.08
C HIS A 41 19.36 1.39 12.48
N PRO A 42 20.23 2.41 12.48
CA PRO A 42 19.99 3.64 11.75
C PRO A 42 20.04 3.31 10.26
N HIS A 43 18.93 3.52 9.54
CA HIS A 43 18.89 3.33 8.11
C HIS A 43 19.42 4.58 7.41
N GLU A 44 20.62 4.44 6.88
CA GLU A 44 21.23 5.34 5.90
C GLU A 44 20.35 5.39 4.64
N GLY A 45 20.15 6.60 4.11
CA GLY A 45 19.22 6.89 3.02
C GLY A 45 19.48 6.06 1.76
N LEU A 46 18.38 5.66 1.11
CA LEU A 46 18.38 4.89 -0.14
C LEU A 46 19.05 5.71 -1.25
N ARG A 47 20.28 5.34 -1.65
CA ARG A 47 20.85 5.77 -2.93
C ARG A 47 20.19 4.95 -4.04
N LEU A 48 19.28 5.58 -4.76
CA LEU A 48 18.66 5.03 -5.97
C LEU A 48 19.74 4.73 -7.01
N GLY A 49 19.99 3.44 -7.25
CA GLY A 49 20.84 2.95 -8.33
C GLY A 49 20.12 3.07 -9.67
N GLY A 50 20.58 4.02 -10.48
CA GLY A 50 20.18 4.20 -11.87
C GLY A 50 20.90 5.44 -12.40
N SER A 51 21.75 5.27 -13.41
CA SER A 51 22.51 6.36 -14.05
C SER A 51 21.60 7.24 -14.92
N ARG A 52 20.53 7.78 -14.34
CA ARG A 52 19.96 9.06 -14.76
C ARG A 52 20.43 10.04 -13.70
N ARG A 53 21.33 10.95 -14.11
CA ARG A 53 21.72 12.09 -13.29
C ARG A 53 20.44 12.70 -12.75
N LEU A 54 20.27 12.81 -11.43
CA LEU A 54 19.20 13.61 -10.87
C LEU A 54 19.47 15.04 -11.37
N VAL A 55 18.80 15.41 -12.46
CA VAL A 55 18.84 16.76 -13.01
C VAL A 55 18.06 17.63 -12.02
N GLY A 56 18.29 18.94 -12.02
CA GLY A 56 17.62 19.89 -11.12
C GLY A 56 16.09 19.90 -11.30
N LYS A 57 15.50 21.09 -11.45
CA LYS A 57 14.07 21.17 -11.73
C LYS A 57 13.74 20.41 -13.03
N CYS A 58 12.71 19.55 -13.00
CA CYS A 58 12.22 18.83 -14.18
C CYS A 58 11.82 19.83 -15.27
N ASP A 59 12.32 19.64 -16.50
CA ASP A 59 11.91 20.43 -17.65
C ASP A 59 10.57 19.89 -18.18
N PRO A 60 9.51 20.71 -18.27
CA PRO A 60 8.24 20.30 -18.86
C PRO A 60 8.34 19.79 -20.31
N ALA A 61 9.42 20.12 -21.03
CA ALA A 61 9.68 19.58 -22.37
C ALA A 61 10.24 18.14 -22.34
N GLU A 62 10.83 17.72 -21.22
CA GLU A 62 11.45 16.39 -21.04
C GLU A 62 10.56 15.42 -20.25
N THR A 63 9.50 15.90 -19.61
CA THR A 63 8.57 15.05 -18.84
C THR A 63 7.78 14.11 -19.74
N LEU A 64 7.68 12.84 -19.34
CA LEU A 64 6.93 11.82 -20.08
C LEU A 64 5.44 11.82 -19.74
N LEU A 65 5.08 12.32 -18.55
CA LEU A 65 3.71 12.28 -18.06
C LEU A 65 3.38 13.50 -17.20
N ARG A 66 2.39 14.29 -17.61
CA ARG A 66 1.86 15.41 -16.82
C ARG A 66 0.69 14.93 -16.00
N VAL A 67 0.78 15.13 -14.69
CA VAL A 67 -0.16 14.57 -13.73
C VAL A 67 -0.84 15.68 -12.96
N PHE A 68 -2.16 15.80 -13.11
CA PHE A 68 -2.94 16.62 -12.19
C PHE A 68 -3.20 15.82 -10.93
N MET A 69 -2.74 16.31 -9.78
CA MET A 69 -2.95 15.64 -8.50
C MET A 69 -3.93 16.44 -7.64
N TYR A 70 -5.02 15.79 -7.24
CA TYR A 70 -6.01 16.41 -6.36
C TYR A 70 -5.41 16.87 -5.04
N ASP A 71 -5.70 18.12 -4.66
CA ASP A 71 -5.52 18.64 -3.30
C ASP A 71 -6.56 18.02 -2.35
N LEU A 72 -6.42 16.71 -2.09
CA LEU A 72 -7.22 16.01 -1.10
C LEU A 72 -6.93 16.57 0.31
N PRO A 73 -7.93 16.64 1.21
CA PRO A 73 -7.70 16.98 2.60
C PRO A 73 -6.67 16.05 3.28
N PRO A 74 -5.90 16.52 4.28
CA PRO A 74 -4.88 15.71 4.96
C PRO A 74 -5.36 14.37 5.52
N GLU A 75 -6.63 14.23 5.90
CA GLU A 75 -7.23 12.97 6.37
C GLU A 75 -7.14 11.80 5.37
N PHE A 76 -6.84 12.09 4.10
CA PHE A 76 -6.68 11.08 3.05
C PHE A 76 -5.22 10.67 2.82
N HIS A 77 -4.22 11.39 3.35
CA HIS A 77 -2.81 11.15 3.04
C HIS A 77 -1.89 11.36 4.24
N PHE A 78 -1.05 12.39 4.26
CA PHE A 78 -0.07 12.68 5.31
C PHE A 78 -0.70 12.91 6.69
N GLY A 79 -1.99 13.27 6.79
CA GLY A 79 -2.69 13.30 8.08
C GLY A 79 -2.82 11.92 8.73
N LEU A 80 -2.72 10.83 7.96
CA LEU A 80 -2.61 9.45 8.47
C LEU A 80 -1.20 9.14 9.04
N LEU A 81 -0.26 10.05 8.87
CA LEU A 81 1.10 10.04 9.43
C LEU A 81 1.27 11.10 10.52
N ASP A 82 0.15 11.55 11.12
CA ASP A 82 0.11 12.62 12.12
C ASP A 82 0.69 13.97 11.65
N TRP A 83 0.83 14.16 10.33
CA TRP A 83 1.28 15.43 9.77
C TRP A 83 0.13 16.45 9.77
N THR A 84 0.44 17.68 10.21
CA THR A 84 -0.52 18.78 10.21
C THR A 84 -0.06 19.92 9.28
N PRO A 85 -0.99 20.55 8.53
CA PRO A 85 -0.68 21.76 7.77
C PRO A 85 -0.04 22.83 8.65
N GLY A 86 1.08 23.39 8.21
CA GLY A 86 1.83 24.42 8.96
C GLY A 86 2.91 23.90 9.90
N ALA A 87 3.12 22.58 10.01
CA ALA A 87 4.31 21.99 10.65
C ALA A 87 5.62 22.20 9.84
N GLY A 88 5.53 22.84 8.67
CA GLY A 88 6.62 23.32 7.81
C GLY A 88 6.18 24.59 7.08
N ALA A 89 7.14 25.29 6.46
CA ALA A 89 6.94 26.60 5.82
C ALA A 89 6.08 26.51 4.55
N GLY A 90 4.77 26.34 4.70
CA GLY A 90 3.81 26.33 3.60
C GLY A 90 2.42 25.94 4.10
N GLY A 91 1.51 26.90 4.20
CA GLY A 91 0.13 26.71 4.66
C GLY A 91 -0.79 25.95 3.69
N GLY A 92 -0.27 24.93 3.01
CA GLY A 92 -0.99 24.12 2.02
C GLY A 92 -1.44 22.76 2.57
N VAL A 93 -2.01 21.94 1.68
CA VAL A 93 -2.42 20.56 2.01
C VAL A 93 -1.26 19.55 1.91
N TRP A 94 -0.04 19.98 1.57
CA TRP A 94 1.13 19.12 1.34
C TRP A 94 2.34 19.54 2.19
N PRO A 95 3.20 18.59 2.58
CA PRO A 95 4.52 18.92 3.12
C PRO A 95 5.43 19.57 2.06
N ASP A 96 6.39 20.37 2.53
CA ASP A 96 7.51 20.81 1.69
C ASP A 96 8.55 19.70 1.65
N VAL A 97 8.63 18.99 0.52
CA VAL A 97 9.51 17.82 0.39
C VAL A 97 10.99 18.20 0.35
N ARG A 98 11.32 19.48 0.17
CA ARG A 98 12.70 19.99 0.21
C ARG A 98 13.24 20.07 1.63
N ASP A 99 12.35 20.33 2.58
CA ASP A 99 12.66 20.41 4.02
C ASP A 99 12.51 19.04 4.71
N GLY A 100 12.02 18.03 3.98
CA GLY A 100 11.78 16.68 4.44
C GLY A 100 10.30 16.29 4.41
N ALA A 101 10.03 14.99 4.33
CA ALA A 101 8.68 14.44 4.36
C ALA A 101 8.42 13.67 5.66
N PRO A 102 7.16 13.58 6.13
CA PRO A 102 6.79 12.75 7.28
C PRO A 102 7.24 11.31 7.08
N GLU A 103 7.93 10.73 8.06
CA GLU A 103 8.46 9.38 7.93
C GLU A 103 7.34 8.35 7.74
N TYR A 104 7.51 7.46 6.75
CA TYR A 104 6.56 6.38 6.53
C TYR A 104 6.78 5.24 7.54
N PRO A 105 5.72 4.67 8.16
CA PRO A 105 5.83 3.64 9.18
C PRO A 105 6.65 2.43 8.72
N SER A 106 7.55 1.96 9.59
CA SER A 106 8.44 0.84 9.29
C SER A 106 7.73 -0.53 9.34
N GLY A 107 8.51 -1.59 9.11
CA GLY A 107 8.03 -2.97 9.16
C GLY A 107 7.13 -3.32 7.97
N LEU A 108 6.06 -4.10 8.22
CA LEU A 108 5.15 -4.58 7.18
C LEU A 108 4.39 -3.46 6.46
N ASN A 109 4.23 -2.29 7.08
CA ASN A 109 3.59 -1.14 6.44
C ASN A 109 4.31 -0.71 5.15
N LEU A 110 5.64 -0.85 5.12
CA LEU A 110 6.48 -0.44 4.00
C LEU A 110 6.14 -1.19 2.71
N GLN A 111 5.66 -2.42 2.80
CA GLN A 111 5.40 -3.28 1.63
C GLN A 111 4.47 -2.61 0.62
N HIS A 112 3.50 -1.83 1.10
CA HIS A 112 2.47 -1.18 0.29
C HIS A 112 2.60 0.35 0.28
N SER A 113 3.81 0.87 0.53
CA SER A 113 4.08 2.32 0.63
C SER A 113 4.11 3.09 -0.70
N ILE A 114 3.73 2.48 -1.82
CA ILE A 114 3.83 3.09 -3.15
C ILE A 114 3.04 4.42 -3.25
N GLU A 115 1.93 4.53 -2.53
CA GLU A 115 1.11 5.74 -2.43
C GLU A 115 1.84 6.94 -1.86
N TYR A 116 2.67 6.71 -0.84
CA TYR A 116 3.52 7.72 -0.26
C TYR A 116 4.62 8.14 -1.23
N TRP A 117 5.34 7.18 -1.83
CA TRP A 117 6.48 7.49 -2.70
C TRP A 117 6.07 8.21 -3.99
N LEU A 118 5.00 7.79 -4.66
CA LEU A 118 4.51 8.47 -5.86
C LEU A 118 3.99 9.87 -5.56
N THR A 119 3.35 10.07 -4.40
CA THR A 119 2.92 11.41 -3.98
C THR A 119 4.12 12.31 -3.73
N LEU A 120 5.17 11.82 -3.08
CA LEU A 120 6.39 12.59 -2.88
C LEU A 120 7.12 12.92 -4.17
N ASP A 121 7.19 11.99 -5.13
CA ASP A 121 7.82 12.22 -6.43
C ASP A 121 7.10 13.33 -7.21
N LEU A 122 5.76 13.30 -7.22
CA LEU A 122 4.95 14.36 -7.82
C LEU A 122 5.14 15.71 -7.10
N LEU A 123 5.16 15.73 -5.77
CA LEU A 123 5.45 16.96 -5.01
C LEU A 123 6.86 17.49 -5.27
N ALA A 124 7.85 16.61 -5.36
CA ALA A 124 9.24 16.95 -5.65
C ALA A 124 9.38 17.60 -7.02
N SER A 125 8.69 17.05 -8.04
CA SER A 125 8.69 17.60 -9.40
C SER A 125 8.18 19.05 -9.44
N GLU A 126 7.11 19.35 -8.70
CA GLU A 126 6.52 20.69 -8.61
C GLU A 126 7.38 21.66 -7.80
N GLN A 127 7.89 21.20 -6.65
CA GLN A 127 8.62 22.04 -5.70
C GLN A 127 10.08 22.30 -6.12
N GLY A 128 10.53 21.66 -7.22
CA GLY A 128 11.86 21.83 -7.78
C GLY A 128 12.94 21.04 -7.03
N ALA A 129 12.56 19.98 -6.31
CA ALA A 129 13.50 19.03 -5.77
C ALA A 129 14.06 18.12 -6.89
N PRO A 130 15.26 17.52 -6.74
CA PRO A 130 15.81 16.64 -7.76
C PRO A 130 14.92 15.41 -7.97
N THR A 131 14.53 15.14 -9.22
CA THR A 131 13.72 13.97 -9.58
C THR A 131 14.24 13.31 -10.86
N PRO A 132 13.84 12.06 -11.16
CA PRO A 132 14.11 11.44 -12.45
C PRO A 132 13.36 12.08 -13.64
N CYS A 133 12.48 13.06 -13.40
CA CYS A 133 11.65 13.75 -14.40
C CYS A 133 10.79 12.79 -15.27
N ALA A 134 10.37 11.66 -14.71
CA ALA A 134 9.49 10.71 -15.39
C ALA A 134 8.03 11.17 -15.40
N ALA A 135 7.60 11.86 -14.34
CA ALA A 135 6.31 12.49 -14.25
C ALA A 135 6.47 13.88 -13.62
N GLU A 136 5.64 14.82 -14.06
CA GLU A 136 5.57 16.17 -13.49
C GLU A 136 4.16 16.44 -12.99
N ARG A 137 4.05 16.95 -11.77
CA ARG A 137 2.78 17.45 -11.27
C ARG A 137 2.44 18.80 -11.89
N VAL A 138 1.27 18.87 -12.52
CA VAL A 138 0.69 20.11 -13.03
C VAL A 138 -0.52 20.54 -12.18
N ARG A 139 -0.73 21.85 -12.06
CA ARG A 139 -1.88 22.42 -11.32
C ARG A 139 -3.14 22.56 -12.15
N ASP A 140 -3.01 22.64 -13.47
CA ASP A 140 -4.15 22.71 -14.38
C ASP A 140 -4.51 21.32 -14.89
N ALA A 141 -5.72 20.85 -14.55
CA ALA A 141 -6.23 19.57 -15.01
C ALA A 141 -6.40 19.50 -16.53
N ALA A 142 -6.56 20.63 -17.23
CA ALA A 142 -6.65 20.65 -18.68
C ALA A 142 -5.30 20.40 -19.38
N ALA A 143 -4.19 20.63 -18.67
CA ALA A 143 -2.84 20.38 -19.15
C ALA A 143 -2.31 18.99 -18.79
N ALA A 144 -3.08 18.20 -18.03
CA ALA A 144 -2.67 16.90 -17.55
C ALA A 144 -3.07 15.77 -18.49
N ASP A 145 -2.23 14.74 -18.54
CA ASP A 145 -2.49 13.50 -19.28
C ASP A 145 -3.33 12.53 -18.42
N VAL A 146 -3.15 12.57 -17.09
CA VAL A 146 -3.91 11.77 -16.10
C VAL A 146 -4.19 12.55 -14.82
N VAL A 147 -5.19 12.09 -14.07
CA VAL A 147 -5.54 12.63 -12.74
C VAL A 147 -5.13 11.65 -11.65
N PHE A 148 -4.24 12.05 -10.75
CA PHE A 148 -3.83 11.25 -9.60
C PHE A 148 -4.72 11.50 -8.38
N VAL A 149 -5.16 10.42 -7.73
CA VAL A 149 -5.94 10.43 -6.49
C VAL A 149 -5.03 10.01 -5.32
N PRO A 150 -4.45 10.97 -4.56
CA PRO A 150 -3.47 10.70 -3.51
C PRO A 150 -4.14 10.23 -2.21
N PHE A 151 -4.88 9.12 -2.25
CA PHE A 151 -5.41 8.49 -1.05
C PHE A 151 -4.46 7.39 -0.58
N PHE A 152 -3.99 7.49 0.67
CA PHE A 152 -3.11 6.49 1.28
C PHE A 152 -3.94 5.31 1.81
N ALA A 153 -4.47 4.52 0.87
CA ALA A 153 -5.38 3.41 1.14
C ALA A 153 -4.75 2.32 2.00
N SER A 154 -3.44 2.11 1.88
CA SER A 154 -2.69 1.12 2.64
C SER A 154 -2.57 1.54 4.10
N LEU A 155 -2.23 2.81 4.36
CA LEU A 155 -2.19 3.35 5.73
C LEU A 155 -3.58 3.44 6.35
N SER A 156 -4.58 3.91 5.59
CA SER A 156 -5.98 3.93 6.03
C SER A 156 -6.42 2.55 6.48
N PHE A 157 -6.17 1.51 5.68
CA PHE A 157 -6.49 0.15 6.08
C PHE A 157 -5.72 -0.30 7.33
N ASN A 158 -4.40 -0.10 7.38
CA ASN A 158 -3.56 -0.59 8.46
C ASN A 158 -3.89 0.04 9.82
N HIS A 159 -4.22 1.34 9.84
CA HIS A 159 -4.53 2.07 11.07
C HIS A 159 -6.01 2.01 11.43
N HIS A 160 -6.91 2.06 10.44
CA HIS A 160 -8.30 2.43 10.65
C HIS A 160 -9.31 1.39 10.17
N SER A 161 -8.90 0.17 9.78
CA SER A 161 -9.83 -0.90 9.33
C SER A 161 -10.58 -1.61 10.45
N ARG A 162 -10.07 -1.56 11.69
CA ARG A 162 -10.73 -2.21 12.83
C ARG A 162 -12.00 -1.47 13.22
N VAL A 163 -13.09 -2.21 13.40
CA VAL A 163 -14.32 -1.67 13.99
C VAL A 163 -14.18 -1.69 15.51
N VAL A 164 -14.26 -0.51 16.13
CA VAL A 164 -14.22 -0.37 17.59
C VAL A 164 -15.64 -0.07 18.10
N PRO A 165 -16.24 -0.95 18.93
CA PRO A 165 -17.55 -0.68 19.52
C PRO A 165 -17.57 0.66 20.28
N PRO A 166 -18.67 1.44 20.21
CA PRO A 166 -19.99 1.10 19.67
C PRO A 166 -20.16 1.38 18.16
N ALA A 167 -19.10 1.78 17.45
CA ALA A 167 -19.18 2.08 16.04
C ALA A 167 -19.61 0.85 15.22
N ARG A 168 -20.40 1.07 14.17
CA ARG A 168 -20.88 0.02 13.24
C ARG A 168 -20.02 -0.15 11.99
N GLY A 169 -19.02 0.71 11.82
CA GLY A 169 -18.12 0.71 10.67
C GLY A 169 -16.76 1.24 11.08
N SER A 170 -15.74 0.86 10.31
CA SER A 170 -14.37 1.31 10.51
C SER A 170 -14.18 2.73 9.97
N GLU A 171 -13.22 3.46 10.52
CA GLU A 171 -12.85 4.80 10.03
C GLU A 171 -12.34 4.74 8.58
N ASP A 172 -11.60 3.69 8.21
CA ASP A 172 -11.19 3.41 6.83
C ASP A 172 -12.37 3.37 5.87
N ARG A 173 -13.46 2.69 6.26
CA ARG A 173 -14.68 2.62 5.45
C ARG A 173 -15.35 3.98 5.31
N VAL A 174 -15.30 4.81 6.35
CA VAL A 174 -15.82 6.18 6.30
C VAL A 174 -14.99 7.04 5.36
N LEU A 175 -13.66 6.97 5.44
CA LEU A 175 -12.75 7.69 4.53
C LEU A 175 -12.98 7.29 3.08
N GLN A 176 -13.08 6.00 2.77
CA GLN A 176 -13.36 5.52 1.41
C GLN A 176 -14.67 6.09 0.83
N ARG A 177 -15.72 6.22 1.64
CA ARG A 177 -16.99 6.82 1.22
C ARG A 177 -16.88 8.32 1.02
N ARG A 178 -16.16 9.02 1.90
CA ARG A 178 -15.89 10.45 1.74
C ARG A 178 -15.06 10.72 0.49
N LEU A 179 -14.10 9.86 0.17
CA LEU A 179 -13.32 9.95 -1.06
C LEU A 179 -14.24 9.86 -2.29
N LEU A 180 -15.16 8.89 -2.34
CA LEU A 180 -16.13 8.77 -3.43
C LEU A 180 -17.00 10.02 -3.58
N GLN A 181 -17.46 10.59 -2.46
CA GLN A 181 -18.24 11.83 -2.46
C GLN A 181 -17.41 13.02 -2.94
N TYR A 182 -16.16 13.14 -2.47
CA TYR A 182 -15.22 14.16 -2.92
C TYR A 182 -15.05 14.08 -4.43
N LEU A 183 -14.70 12.90 -4.96
CA LEU A 183 -14.46 12.71 -6.40
C LEU A 183 -15.70 13.05 -7.22
N ALA A 184 -16.89 12.54 -6.86
CA ALA A 184 -18.13 12.82 -7.58
C ALA A 184 -18.49 14.32 -7.67
N ALA A 185 -17.98 15.13 -6.74
CA ALA A 185 -18.18 16.58 -6.75
C ALA A 185 -17.23 17.32 -7.70
N ARG A 186 -16.16 16.69 -8.18
CA ARG A 186 -15.09 17.35 -8.94
C ARG A 186 -15.36 17.38 -10.45
N PRO A 187 -15.01 18.48 -11.14
CA PRO A 187 -15.25 18.60 -12.58
C PRO A 187 -14.46 17.59 -13.40
N GLU A 188 -13.23 17.25 -13.00
CA GLU A 188 -12.39 16.28 -13.70
C GLU A 188 -13.02 14.88 -13.64
N TRP A 189 -13.59 14.49 -12.49
CA TRP A 189 -14.33 13.25 -12.36
C TRP A 189 -15.59 13.24 -13.24
N ARG A 190 -16.38 14.33 -13.24
CA ARG A 190 -17.61 14.42 -14.04
C ARG A 190 -17.34 14.36 -15.55
N ARG A 191 -16.18 14.82 -16.00
CA ARG A 191 -15.76 14.79 -17.41
C ARG A 191 -15.56 13.37 -17.93
N THR A 192 -14.95 12.48 -17.15
CA THR A 192 -14.52 11.16 -17.63
C THR A 192 -15.17 9.98 -16.92
N GLY A 193 -15.86 10.22 -15.81
CA GLY A 193 -16.37 9.18 -14.93
C GLY A 193 -15.26 8.35 -14.27
N GLY A 194 -14.05 8.92 -14.11
CA GLY A 194 -12.92 8.24 -13.48
C GLY A 194 -11.94 7.57 -14.44
N ARG A 195 -12.21 7.55 -15.75
CA ARG A 195 -11.40 6.77 -16.72
C ARG A 195 -9.95 7.21 -16.88
N ASP A 196 -9.66 8.48 -16.59
CA ASP A 196 -8.32 9.06 -16.58
C ASP A 196 -7.77 9.22 -15.15
N HIS A 197 -8.46 8.67 -14.15
CA HIS A 197 -8.02 8.72 -12.75
C HIS A 197 -7.16 7.52 -12.39
N VAL A 198 -5.97 7.81 -11.86
CA VAL A 198 -5.06 6.84 -11.27
C VAL A 198 -5.35 6.73 -9.77
N VAL A 199 -5.78 5.55 -9.33
CA VAL A 199 -6.15 5.25 -7.94
C VAL A 199 -5.24 4.15 -7.40
N LEU A 200 -4.69 4.38 -6.21
CA LEU A 200 -3.78 3.43 -5.59
C LEU A 200 -4.56 2.50 -4.66
N ALA A 201 -4.59 1.23 -5.03
CA ALA A 201 -5.20 0.15 -4.24
C ALA A 201 -4.19 -1.01 -4.11
N HIS A 202 -2.93 -0.64 -3.85
CA HIS A 202 -1.79 -1.56 -3.82
C HIS A 202 -1.88 -2.53 -2.64
N HIS A 203 -2.27 -2.05 -1.46
CA HIS A 203 -2.63 -2.97 -0.38
C HIS A 203 -3.89 -3.76 -0.78
N PRO A 204 -3.88 -5.10 -0.76
CA PRO A 204 -4.96 -5.92 -1.30
C PRO A 204 -6.29 -5.79 -0.52
N ASN A 205 -6.24 -5.31 0.70
CA ASN A 205 -7.42 -4.97 1.51
C ASN A 205 -7.69 -3.45 1.57
N GLY A 206 -6.81 -2.63 1.00
CA GLY A 206 -7.11 -1.21 0.80
C GLY A 206 -8.27 -1.08 -0.18
N MET A 207 -9.14 -0.08 0.02
CA MET A 207 -10.26 0.21 -0.88
C MET A 207 -11.37 -0.85 -0.96
N LEU A 208 -11.51 -1.77 0.00
CA LEU A 208 -12.54 -2.83 -0.06
C LEU A 208 -13.99 -2.32 -0.23
N ASP A 209 -14.37 -1.16 0.32
CA ASP A 209 -15.72 -0.57 0.19
C ASP A 209 -15.87 0.23 -1.11
N ALA A 210 -14.80 0.87 -1.58
CA ALA A 210 -14.84 1.80 -2.72
C ALA A 210 -14.42 1.20 -4.08
N ARG A 211 -13.58 0.15 -4.11
CA ARG A 211 -12.94 -0.36 -5.34
C ARG A 211 -13.92 -0.70 -6.47
N TYR A 212 -15.09 -1.26 -6.15
CA TYR A 212 -16.09 -1.59 -7.16
C TYR A 212 -16.77 -0.34 -7.76
N ARG A 213 -16.80 0.77 -7.03
CA ARG A 213 -17.33 2.05 -7.54
C ARG A 213 -16.29 2.83 -8.33
N LEU A 214 -15.01 2.55 -8.09
CA LEU A 214 -13.87 3.12 -8.81
C LEU A 214 -13.40 2.23 -9.98
N TRP A 215 -14.16 1.20 -10.36
CA TRP A 215 -13.77 0.27 -11.42
C TRP A 215 -13.37 0.92 -12.77
N PRO A 216 -13.90 2.11 -13.18
CA PRO A 216 -13.45 2.74 -14.42
C PRO A 216 -12.02 3.30 -14.35
N CYS A 217 -11.49 3.53 -13.14
CA CYS A 217 -10.17 4.09 -12.91
C CYS A 217 -9.05 3.13 -13.35
N VAL A 218 -7.88 3.72 -13.58
CA VAL A 218 -6.60 2.99 -13.64
C VAL A 218 -6.16 2.70 -12.22
N PHE A 219 -6.14 1.44 -11.83
CA PHE A 219 -5.61 1.02 -10.54
C PHE A 219 -4.11 0.74 -10.61
N VAL A 220 -3.41 1.16 -9.56
CA VAL A 220 -2.09 0.63 -9.23
C VAL A 220 -2.24 -0.41 -8.13
N LEU A 221 -1.90 -1.66 -8.45
CA LEU A 221 -2.16 -2.85 -7.63
C LEU A 221 -0.88 -3.62 -7.31
N CYS A 222 -0.92 -4.50 -6.31
CA CYS A 222 0.17 -5.45 -6.05
C CYS A 222 0.06 -6.73 -6.87
N ASP A 223 -1.17 -7.14 -7.20
CA ASP A 223 -1.51 -8.28 -8.05
C ASP A 223 -3.00 -8.18 -8.46
N PHE A 224 -3.42 -9.02 -9.41
CA PHE A 224 -4.81 -9.12 -9.86
C PHE A 224 -5.65 -10.15 -9.10
N GLY A 225 -5.06 -10.91 -8.17
CA GLY A 225 -5.64 -12.11 -7.59
C GLY A 225 -6.87 -11.88 -6.71
N ARG A 226 -7.16 -10.62 -6.33
CA ARG A 226 -8.30 -10.26 -5.45
C ARG A 226 -9.43 -9.51 -6.13
N TYR A 227 -9.36 -9.37 -7.45
CA TYR A 227 -10.28 -8.54 -8.22
C TYR A 227 -10.96 -9.38 -9.31
N PRO A 228 -12.27 -9.23 -9.51
CA PRO A 228 -12.89 -9.70 -10.74
C PRO A 228 -12.25 -8.99 -11.95
N PRO A 229 -12.06 -9.68 -13.10
CA PRO A 229 -11.49 -9.06 -14.30
C PRO A 229 -12.24 -7.83 -14.81
N SER A 230 -13.55 -7.73 -14.50
CA SER A 230 -14.37 -6.56 -14.83
C SER A 230 -14.04 -5.32 -14.00
N VAL A 231 -13.28 -5.46 -12.91
CA VAL A 231 -12.89 -4.38 -11.99
C VAL A 231 -11.43 -4.03 -12.15
N ALA A 232 -10.57 -5.06 -12.24
CA ALA A 232 -9.15 -4.87 -12.52
C ALA A 232 -8.64 -5.89 -13.55
N ASN A 233 -7.90 -5.40 -14.54
CA ASN A 233 -7.36 -6.20 -15.64
C ASN A 233 -6.11 -5.57 -16.27
N LEU A 234 -5.42 -6.38 -17.08
CA LEU A 234 -4.17 -6.01 -17.75
C LEU A 234 -4.33 -4.90 -18.79
N ASP A 235 -5.54 -4.66 -19.31
CA ASP A 235 -5.76 -3.70 -20.37
C ASP A 235 -5.72 -2.25 -19.86
N LYS A 236 -5.98 -2.04 -18.56
CA LYS A 236 -6.06 -0.70 -17.97
C LYS A 236 -5.24 -0.49 -16.70
N ASP A 237 -4.93 -1.54 -15.93
CA ASP A 237 -4.34 -1.40 -14.60
C ASP A 237 -2.85 -1.78 -14.58
N VAL A 238 -2.13 -1.20 -13.63
CA VAL A 238 -0.68 -1.36 -13.49
C VAL A 238 -0.36 -2.13 -12.22
N ILE A 239 0.56 -3.09 -12.32
CA ILE A 239 1.15 -3.75 -11.15
C ILE A 239 2.39 -2.99 -10.72
N ALA A 240 2.38 -2.46 -9.49
CA ALA A 240 3.58 -1.92 -8.86
C ALA A 240 4.21 -2.98 -7.94
N PRO A 241 5.55 -3.07 -7.88
CA PRO A 241 6.22 -3.98 -6.97
C PRO A 241 6.00 -3.57 -5.51
N TYR A 242 6.12 -4.54 -4.62
CA TYR A 242 6.27 -4.26 -3.19
C TYR A 242 7.56 -3.49 -2.94
N ARG A 243 7.56 -2.61 -1.94
CA ARG A 243 8.84 -2.04 -1.47
C ARG A 243 9.74 -3.18 -1.02
N HIS A 244 11.01 -3.12 -1.43
CA HIS A 244 12.00 -4.09 -0.97
C HIS A 244 12.11 -4.00 0.57
N VAL A 245 11.83 -5.11 1.24
CA VAL A 245 11.92 -5.24 2.71
C VAL A 245 13.15 -6.01 3.16
N VAL A 246 13.91 -6.58 2.22
CA VAL A 246 15.19 -7.22 2.50
C VAL A 246 16.27 -6.14 2.47
N GLY A 247 17.24 -6.21 3.38
CA GLY A 247 18.37 -5.30 3.36
C GLY A 247 19.24 -5.52 2.12
N ASN A 248 19.85 -4.45 1.61
CA ASN A 248 20.90 -4.60 0.61
C ASN A 248 22.04 -5.45 1.18
N PHE A 249 22.71 -6.21 0.32
CA PHE A 249 23.89 -6.95 0.72
C PHE A 249 25.02 -5.96 1.05
N ALA A 250 25.61 -6.06 2.24
CA ALA A 250 26.48 -5.02 2.80
C ALA A 250 27.72 -4.69 1.96
N ASN A 251 28.19 -5.64 1.13
CA ASN A 251 29.38 -5.49 0.30
C ASN A 251 29.03 -5.56 -1.20
N ASP A 252 27.82 -5.18 -1.59
CA ASP A 252 27.42 -5.15 -3.00
C ASP A 252 27.69 -3.76 -3.60
N THR A 253 28.77 -3.65 -4.37
CA THR A 253 29.13 -2.44 -5.11
C THR A 253 28.65 -2.48 -6.57
N ALA A 254 27.97 -3.54 -7.00
CA ALA A 254 27.56 -3.73 -8.38
C ALA A 254 26.32 -2.88 -8.71
N GLY A 255 26.38 -2.14 -9.83
CA GLY A 255 25.24 -1.45 -10.42
C GLY A 255 24.20 -2.40 -11.01
N TYR A 256 23.15 -1.85 -11.60
CA TYR A 256 22.14 -2.65 -12.30
C TYR A 256 22.75 -3.38 -13.51
N ASP A 257 23.56 -2.67 -14.31
CA ASP A 257 24.16 -3.19 -15.54
C ASP A 257 25.28 -4.22 -15.32
N ASP A 258 25.86 -4.27 -14.11
CA ASP A 258 26.90 -5.24 -13.74
C ASP A 258 26.32 -6.65 -13.47
N ARG A 259 25.00 -6.77 -13.35
CA ARG A 259 24.32 -8.01 -12.93
C ARG A 259 23.97 -8.86 -14.15
N GLN A 260 24.87 -9.78 -14.49
CA GLN A 260 24.68 -10.68 -15.64
C GLN A 260 23.68 -11.83 -15.41
N THR A 261 23.38 -12.14 -14.15
CA THR A 261 22.49 -13.25 -13.78
C THR A 261 21.21 -12.71 -13.13
N LEU A 262 20.06 -12.90 -13.78
CA LEU A 262 18.75 -12.62 -13.21
C LEU A 262 18.27 -13.84 -12.41
N LEU A 263 18.17 -13.68 -11.09
CA LEU A 263 17.57 -14.70 -10.23
C LEU A 263 16.06 -14.46 -10.15
N TYR A 264 15.28 -15.27 -10.88
CA TYR A 264 13.82 -15.20 -10.87
C TYR A 264 13.24 -16.25 -9.93
N PHE A 265 12.43 -15.81 -8.96
CA PHE A 265 11.69 -16.69 -8.09
C PHE A 265 10.24 -16.74 -8.55
N GLN A 266 9.87 -17.83 -9.22
CA GLN A 266 8.46 -18.13 -9.41
C GLN A 266 7.89 -18.55 -8.06
N GLY A 267 7.21 -17.63 -7.38
CA GLY A 267 6.45 -17.97 -6.18
C GLY A 267 5.46 -19.11 -6.48
N ALA A 268 5.02 -19.82 -5.44
CA ALA A 268 4.06 -20.90 -5.61
C ALA A 268 2.78 -20.39 -6.30
N ILE A 269 2.43 -20.97 -7.45
CA ILE A 269 1.17 -20.69 -8.17
C ILE A 269 -0.04 -21.11 -7.31
N TYR A 270 0.18 -22.06 -6.40
CA TYR A 270 -0.78 -22.53 -5.42
C TYR A 270 -0.40 -22.07 -4.02
N ARG A 271 -1.32 -21.35 -3.37
CA ARG A 271 -1.17 -20.90 -1.99
C ARG A 271 -1.08 -22.14 -1.07
N LYS A 272 0.11 -22.38 -0.49
CA LYS A 272 0.46 -23.27 0.65
C LYS A 272 1.35 -24.50 0.37
N ASP A 273 1.79 -24.77 -0.86
CA ASP A 273 2.74 -25.87 -1.10
C ASP A 273 4.15 -25.38 -1.43
N ALA A 274 5.15 -26.10 -0.91
CA ALA A 274 6.56 -25.70 -0.88
C ALA A 274 7.15 -25.43 -2.28
N SER A 275 7.92 -24.35 -2.39
CA SER A 275 8.57 -23.92 -3.63
C SER A 275 9.79 -24.78 -3.98
N THR A 276 10.02 -25.04 -5.26
CA THR A 276 11.27 -25.62 -5.80
C THR A 276 12.08 -24.53 -6.50
N LEU A 277 13.40 -24.53 -6.29
CA LEU A 277 14.33 -23.54 -6.84
C LEU A 277 14.88 -24.02 -8.19
N LEU A 278 14.68 -23.24 -9.26
CA LEU A 278 15.23 -23.54 -10.59
C LEU A 278 16.25 -22.46 -10.97
N LEU A 279 17.49 -22.85 -11.23
CA LEU A 279 18.54 -21.96 -11.74
C LEU A 279 18.64 -22.14 -13.25
N THR A 280 18.48 -21.06 -14.02
CA THR A 280 18.68 -21.06 -15.47
C THR A 280 19.75 -20.04 -15.84
N HIS A 281 20.73 -20.47 -16.63
CA HIS A 281 21.66 -19.55 -17.29
C HIS A 281 20.97 -18.96 -18.53
N PRO A 282 20.96 -17.63 -18.72
CA PRO A 282 20.58 -17.04 -20.00
C PRO A 282 21.66 -17.40 -21.05
N ASN A 283 21.22 -17.92 -22.20
CA ASN A 283 22.05 -18.08 -23.39
C ASN A 283 22.27 -16.73 -24.09
#